data_AF-A0A2N2IK72-F1
#
_entry.id   AF-A0A2N2IK72-F1
#
_cell.length_a   1.000
_cell.length_b   1.000
_cell.length_c   1.000
_cell.angle_alpha   90.00
_cell.angle_beta   90.00
_cell.angle_gamma   90.00
#
_symmetry.space_group_name_H-M   'P 1'
#
loop_
_entity.id
_entity.type
_entity.pdbx_description
1 polymer ?
#
loop_
_entity_poly.entity_id
_entity_poly.type
_entity_poly.pdbx_seq_one_letter_code
_entity_poly.pdbx_strand_id
1 'polypeptide(L)'
;MSESPWGLSITPPPVEAAELAAMVVDAVRHRFGVEMDLTSDTLPFLDQLAREHRKAPGGVRYLFASASGAYLGETLRRTFGGIWHLPDAKSDPLDWTVRFLSCPMAIRPIALGHEIFSHKPPEDPILIVAPKMVDALENALSSASPVGEEEYYSFSGRFDALHLVVDVLTEIERMAARQGNRPPKLYGPEDPADLI
;
A
#
# COMPACT_ATOMS: atom_id res chain seq x y z
N MET A 1 14.57 -12.60 -10.28
CA MET A 1 14.43 -11.63 -9.17
C MET A 1 14.70 -10.26 -9.76
N SER A 2 13.67 -9.45 -9.97
CA SER A 2 13.82 -8.08 -10.46
C SER A 2 14.29 -7.21 -9.29
N GLU A 3 15.44 -6.57 -9.42
CA GLU A 3 15.85 -5.53 -8.47
C GLU A 3 14.89 -4.35 -8.64
N SER A 4 14.13 -4.01 -7.61
CA SER A 4 13.32 -2.78 -7.63
C SER A 4 14.26 -1.57 -7.56
N PRO A 5 13.99 -0.49 -8.32
CA PRO A 5 14.76 0.75 -8.25
C PRO A 5 14.70 1.44 -6.87
N TRP A 6 13.82 0.97 -5.98
CA TRP A 6 13.58 1.50 -4.64
C TRP A 6 14.21 0.66 -3.52
N GLY A 7 14.77 -0.50 -3.83
CA GLY A 7 15.45 -1.38 -2.88
C GLY A 7 15.01 -2.84 -2.96
N LEU A 8 15.68 -3.73 -2.23
CA LEU A 8 15.33 -5.15 -2.19
C LEU A 8 14.18 -5.39 -1.21
N SER A 9 13.10 -6.03 -1.68
CA SER A 9 12.17 -6.75 -0.81
C SER A 9 12.81 -8.11 -0.47
N ILE A 10 13.62 -8.16 0.59
CA ILE A 10 14.47 -9.33 0.88
C ILE A 10 13.70 -10.43 1.64
N THR A 11 12.63 -10.09 2.36
CA THR A 11 11.89 -11.04 3.18
C THR A 11 10.60 -11.51 2.49
N PRO A 12 10.22 -12.79 2.63
CA PRO A 12 8.89 -13.22 2.26
C PRO A 12 7.84 -12.50 3.15
N PRO A 13 6.62 -12.27 2.64
CA PRO A 13 5.55 -11.73 3.48
C PRO A 13 5.20 -12.74 4.60
N PRO A 14 4.66 -12.26 5.74
CA PRO A 14 4.01 -13.12 6.73
C PRO A 14 2.95 -14.01 6.07
N VAL A 15 2.79 -15.23 6.60
CA VAL A 15 1.87 -16.22 6.03
C VAL A 15 0.45 -15.70 5.99
N GLU A 16 0.03 -14.98 7.03
CA GLU A 16 -1.31 -14.43 7.16
C GLU A 16 -1.63 -13.41 6.07
N ALA A 17 -0.68 -12.52 5.75
CA ALA A 17 -0.83 -11.57 4.64
C ALA A 17 -0.79 -12.25 3.28
N ALA A 18 0.07 -13.27 3.12
CA ALA A 18 0.19 -14.04 1.88
C ALA A 18 -1.07 -14.85 1.57
N GLU A 19 -1.63 -15.53 2.57
CA GLU A 19 -2.86 -16.31 2.45
C GLU A 19 -4.03 -15.39 2.11
N LEU A 20 -4.15 -14.24 2.79
CA LEU A 20 -5.22 -13.28 2.52
C LEU A 20 -5.14 -12.71 1.10
N ALA A 21 -3.93 -12.41 0.59
CA ALA A 21 -3.74 -12.02 -0.80
C ALA A 21 -4.06 -13.16 -1.78
N ALA A 22 -3.69 -14.40 -1.47
CA ALA A 22 -3.99 -15.56 -2.32
C ALA A 22 -5.50 -15.78 -2.51
N MET A 23 -6.32 -15.42 -1.52
CA MET A 23 -7.78 -15.52 -1.63
C MET A 23 -8.35 -14.70 -2.79
N VAL A 24 -7.84 -13.49 -3.02
CA VAL A 24 -8.33 -12.65 -4.13
C VAL A 24 -7.79 -13.12 -5.48
N VAL A 25 -6.55 -13.64 -5.50
CA VAL A 25 -5.98 -14.29 -6.70
C VAL A 25 -6.86 -15.45 -7.14
N ASP A 26 -7.22 -16.33 -6.21
CA ASP A 26 -8.11 -17.46 -6.49
C ASP A 26 -9.48 -16.98 -6.96
N ALA A 27 -10.07 -15.97 -6.32
CA ALA A 27 -11.36 -15.44 -6.73
C ALA A 27 -11.33 -14.85 -8.15
N VAL A 28 -10.31 -14.06 -8.48
CA VAL A 28 -10.12 -13.46 -9.81
C VAL A 28 -9.88 -14.53 -10.86
N ARG A 29 -9.07 -15.55 -10.56
CA ARG A 29 -8.87 -16.70 -11.44
C ARG A 29 -10.17 -17.42 -11.75
N HIS A 30 -10.96 -17.76 -10.73
CA HIS A 30 -12.24 -18.44 -10.94
C HIS A 30 -13.25 -17.56 -11.70
N ARG A 31 -13.23 -16.25 -11.48
CA ARG A 31 -14.22 -15.31 -12.04
C ARG A 31 -13.89 -14.84 -13.47
N PHE A 32 -12.60 -14.63 -13.75
CA PHE A 32 -12.11 -13.99 -14.97
C PHE A 32 -11.16 -14.87 -15.80
N GLY A 33 -10.73 -16.02 -15.27
CA GLY A 33 -9.76 -16.90 -15.96
C GLY A 33 -8.36 -16.31 -16.05
N VAL A 34 -8.02 -15.36 -15.18
CA VAL A 34 -6.74 -14.64 -15.17
C VAL A 34 -5.93 -15.01 -13.93
N GLU A 35 -4.65 -15.30 -14.14
CA GLU A 35 -3.68 -15.45 -13.05
C GLU A 35 -3.11 -14.08 -12.69
N MET A 36 -3.33 -13.65 -11.44
CA MET A 36 -2.78 -12.41 -10.91
C MET A 36 -1.35 -12.64 -10.40
N ASP A 37 -0.44 -11.69 -10.63
CA ASP A 37 1.01 -11.87 -10.47
C ASP A 37 1.67 -10.93 -9.44
N LEU A 38 0.86 -10.18 -8.69
CA LEU A 38 1.27 -9.18 -7.70
C LEU A 38 2.04 -8.00 -8.32
N THR A 39 1.68 -7.64 -9.56
CA THR A 39 2.14 -6.41 -10.25
C THR A 39 0.99 -5.40 -10.37
N SER A 40 1.33 -4.14 -10.67
CA SER A 40 0.36 -3.07 -10.92
C SER A 40 -0.63 -3.40 -12.05
N ASP A 41 -0.18 -4.15 -13.06
CA ASP A 41 -0.95 -4.43 -14.28
C ASP A 41 -2.20 -5.27 -14.02
N THR A 42 -2.27 -5.92 -12.86
CA THR A 42 -3.39 -6.77 -12.43
C THR A 42 -4.33 -6.09 -11.43
N LEU A 43 -4.00 -4.89 -10.94
CA LEU A 43 -4.87 -4.10 -10.05
C LEU A 43 -6.24 -3.75 -10.66
N PRO A 44 -6.41 -3.55 -11.97
CA PRO A 44 -7.73 -3.33 -12.57
C PRO A 44 -8.73 -4.47 -12.31
N PHE A 45 -8.27 -5.69 -12.05
CA PHE A 45 -9.16 -6.80 -11.65
C PHE A 45 -9.72 -6.61 -10.24
N LEU A 46 -8.94 -6.01 -9.33
CA LEU A 46 -9.44 -5.64 -8.00
C LEU A 46 -10.45 -4.51 -8.09
N ASP A 47 -10.23 -3.54 -8.98
CA ASP A 47 -11.21 -2.47 -9.24
C ASP A 47 -12.54 -3.01 -9.75
N GLN A 48 -12.48 -3.97 -10.68
CA GLN A 48 -13.67 -4.68 -11.17
C GLN A 48 -14.35 -5.44 -10.03
N LEU A 49 -13.58 -6.17 -9.21
CA LEU A 49 -14.10 -6.96 -8.10
C LEU A 49 -14.80 -6.07 -7.06
N ALA A 50 -14.19 -4.94 -6.70
CA ALA A 50 -14.74 -3.95 -5.78
C ALA A 50 -16.06 -3.37 -6.29
N ARG A 51 -16.14 -3.02 -7.58
CA ARG A 51 -17.38 -2.57 -8.23
C ARG A 51 -18.47 -3.64 -8.20
N GLU A 52 -18.13 -4.90 -8.50
CA GLU A 52 -19.09 -6.02 -8.50
C GLU A 52 -19.62 -6.35 -7.09
N HIS A 53 -18.78 -6.24 -6.06
CA HIS A 53 -19.10 -6.70 -4.70
C HIS A 53 -19.40 -5.57 -3.71
N ARG A 54 -19.51 -4.32 -4.16
CA ARG A 54 -19.86 -3.16 -3.32
C ARG A 54 -21.14 -3.37 -2.49
N LYS A 55 -22.13 -4.03 -3.10
CA LYS A 55 -23.44 -4.32 -2.49
C LYS A 55 -23.55 -5.75 -1.94
N ALA A 56 -22.45 -6.51 -1.87
CA ALA A 56 -22.45 -7.85 -1.31
C ALA A 56 -22.78 -7.83 0.19
N PRO A 57 -23.23 -8.96 0.76
CA PRO A 57 -23.41 -9.09 2.21
C PRO A 57 -22.14 -8.71 2.98
N GLY A 58 -22.30 -8.15 4.18
CA GLY A 58 -21.21 -7.56 4.96
C GLY A 58 -19.97 -8.46 5.11
N GLY A 59 -20.16 -9.75 5.43
CA GLY A 59 -19.05 -10.70 5.56
C GLY A 59 -18.30 -10.97 4.26
N VAL A 60 -19.02 -11.08 3.14
CA VAL A 60 -18.42 -11.30 1.81
C VAL A 60 -17.65 -10.06 1.36
N ARG A 61 -18.26 -8.87 1.54
CA ARG A 61 -17.61 -7.60 1.24
C ARG A 61 -16.35 -7.40 2.09
N TYR A 62 -16.44 -7.69 3.39
CA TYR A 62 -15.31 -7.59 4.31
C TYR A 62 -14.16 -8.48 3.86
N LEU A 63 -14.45 -9.73 3.50
CA LEU A 63 -13.44 -10.68 3.04
C LEU A 63 -12.74 -10.21 1.76
N PHE A 64 -13.50 -9.79 0.74
CA PHE A 64 -12.92 -9.30 -0.50
C PHE A 64 -12.14 -8.00 -0.32
N ALA A 65 -12.62 -7.09 0.52
CA ALA A 65 -11.90 -5.87 0.86
C ALA A 65 -10.55 -6.19 1.52
N SER A 66 -10.55 -7.09 2.51
CA SER A 66 -9.31 -7.50 3.19
C SER A 66 -8.34 -8.21 2.26
N ALA A 67 -8.82 -9.14 1.44
CA ALA A 67 -8.02 -9.88 0.47
C ALA A 67 -7.42 -8.97 -0.62
N SER A 68 -8.23 -8.04 -1.16
CA SER A 68 -7.78 -7.06 -2.16
C SER A 68 -6.76 -6.08 -1.55
N GLY A 69 -6.97 -5.64 -0.31
CA GLY A 69 -6.02 -4.81 0.41
C GLY A 69 -4.70 -5.54 0.70
N ALA A 70 -4.72 -6.81 1.09
CA ALA A 70 -3.51 -7.61 1.27
C ALA A 70 -2.74 -7.77 -0.05
N TYR A 71 -3.44 -8.02 -1.16
CA TYR A 71 -2.85 -8.07 -2.50
C TYR A 71 -2.17 -6.75 -2.88
N LEU A 72 -2.85 -5.62 -2.66
CA LEU A 72 -2.27 -4.30 -2.90
C LEU A 72 -1.03 -4.10 -2.03
N GLY A 73 -1.10 -4.43 -0.74
CA GLY A 73 0.03 -4.31 0.18
C GLY A 73 1.26 -5.10 -0.30
N GLU A 74 1.06 -6.33 -0.77
CA GLU A 74 2.14 -7.14 -1.32
C GLU A 74 2.66 -6.58 -2.65
N THR A 75 1.78 -6.06 -3.51
CA THR A 75 2.16 -5.36 -4.74
C THR A 75 3.04 -4.14 -4.43
N LEU A 76 2.63 -3.29 -3.49
CA LEU A 76 3.40 -2.12 -3.03
C LEU A 76 4.76 -2.53 -2.45
N ARG A 77 4.78 -3.56 -1.60
CA ARG A 77 5.99 -4.06 -0.96
C ARG A 77 7.00 -4.59 -1.98
N ARG A 78 6.53 -5.29 -3.02
CA ARG A 78 7.35 -5.78 -4.13
C ARG A 78 7.86 -4.65 -5.01
N THR A 79 7.00 -3.69 -5.32
CA THR A 79 7.33 -2.56 -6.20
C THR A 79 8.32 -1.61 -5.54
N PHE A 80 8.05 -1.17 -4.31
CA PHE A 80 8.80 -0.07 -3.67
C PHE A 80 9.82 -0.55 -2.63
N GLY A 81 9.85 -1.85 -2.32
CA GLY A 81 10.63 -2.38 -1.23
C GLY A 81 10.00 -2.03 0.12
N GLY A 82 9.85 -3.02 0.98
CA GLY A 82 9.20 -2.82 2.25
C GLY A 82 9.09 -4.09 3.08
N ILE A 83 8.56 -3.93 4.27
CA ILE A 83 8.28 -5.00 5.21
C ILE A 83 6.84 -4.90 5.69
N TRP A 84 6.19 -6.05 5.80
CA TRP A 84 4.95 -6.14 6.54
C TRP A 84 5.25 -6.00 8.03
N HIS A 85 4.40 -5.25 8.73
CA HIS A 85 4.40 -5.15 10.18
C HIS A 85 2.99 -5.48 10.69
N LEU A 86 2.91 -6.57 11.44
CA LEU A 86 1.72 -7.04 12.13
C LEU A 86 1.96 -6.75 13.63
N PRO A 87 1.22 -5.82 14.25
CA PRO A 87 1.47 -5.40 15.63
C PRO A 87 1.53 -6.56 16.63
N ASP A 88 0.61 -7.53 16.49
CA ASP A 88 0.63 -8.80 17.22
C ASP A 88 -0.10 -9.90 16.43
N ALA A 89 0.08 -11.17 16.82
CA ALA A 89 -0.49 -12.32 16.09
C ALA A 89 -2.03 -12.42 16.14
N LYS A 90 -2.69 -11.61 16.97
CA LYS A 90 -4.16 -11.53 17.12
C LYS A 90 -4.69 -10.15 16.72
N SER A 91 -3.84 -9.26 16.19
CA SER A 91 -4.25 -7.90 15.86
C SER A 91 -5.28 -7.93 14.74
N ASP A 92 -6.13 -6.91 14.68
CA ASP A 92 -7.04 -6.75 13.55
C ASP A 92 -6.21 -6.61 12.27
N PRO A 93 -6.53 -7.34 11.18
CA PRO A 93 -5.89 -7.14 9.88
C PRO A 93 -5.93 -5.69 9.39
N LEU A 94 -6.90 -4.89 9.82
CA LEU A 94 -6.96 -3.46 9.50
C LEU A 94 -5.75 -2.68 10.04
N ASP A 95 -5.12 -3.14 11.12
CA ASP A 95 -3.96 -2.51 11.75
C ASP A 95 -2.63 -2.91 11.12
N TRP A 96 -2.66 -3.87 10.18
CA TRP A 96 -1.44 -4.32 9.51
C TRP A 96 -0.92 -3.24 8.58
N THR A 97 0.39 -3.06 8.59
CA THR A 97 1.05 -2.04 7.77
C THR A 97 2.09 -2.63 6.84
N VAL A 98 2.28 -1.98 5.70
CA VAL A 98 3.50 -2.10 4.89
C VAL A 98 4.33 -0.87 5.16
N ARG A 99 5.55 -1.09 5.68
CA ARG A 99 6.53 -0.04 5.97
C ARG A 99 7.59 -0.03 4.87
N PHE A 100 7.84 1.13 4.30
CA PHE A 100 8.79 1.28 3.19
C PHE A 100 10.22 1.45 3.71
N LEU A 101 11.18 0.81 3.05
CA LEU A 101 12.59 0.91 3.44
C LEU A 101 13.26 2.17 2.87
N SER A 102 12.75 2.68 1.76
CA SER A 102 13.32 3.82 1.01
C SER A 102 12.88 5.17 1.54
N CYS A 103 11.78 5.24 2.29
CA CYS A 103 11.20 6.48 2.76
C CYS A 103 10.49 6.31 4.12
N PRO A 104 10.34 7.38 4.91
CA PRO A 104 9.72 7.34 6.23
C PRO A 104 8.19 7.30 6.11
N MET A 105 7.68 6.18 5.63
CA MET A 105 6.26 5.99 5.36
C MET A 105 5.81 4.57 5.69
N ALA A 106 4.57 4.47 6.14
CA ALA A 106 3.82 3.24 6.20
C ALA A 106 2.42 3.43 5.61
N ILE A 107 1.82 2.33 5.16
CA ILE A 107 0.42 2.29 4.73
C ILE A 107 -0.30 1.14 5.42
N ARG A 108 -1.60 1.32 5.72
CA ARG A 108 -2.54 0.26 6.13
C ARG A 108 -3.31 -0.25 4.90
N PRO A 109 -2.76 -1.18 4.10
CA PRO A 109 -3.33 -1.50 2.79
C PRO A 109 -4.66 -2.28 2.91
N ILE A 110 -4.85 -3.01 3.99
CA ILE A 110 -6.13 -3.69 4.28
C ILE A 110 -7.21 -2.64 4.56
N ALA A 111 -6.95 -1.66 5.43
CA ALA A 111 -7.88 -0.55 5.68
C ALA A 111 -8.21 0.22 4.39
N LEU A 112 -7.24 0.43 3.50
CA LEU A 112 -7.47 1.01 2.17
C LEU A 112 -8.41 0.16 1.31
N GLY A 113 -8.25 -1.16 1.32
CA GLY A 113 -9.20 -2.07 0.66
C GLY A 113 -10.64 -1.87 1.16
N HIS A 114 -10.82 -1.67 2.46
CA HIS A 114 -12.14 -1.38 3.05
C HIS A 114 -12.68 0.00 2.65
N GLU A 115 -11.85 1.03 2.63
CA GLU A 115 -12.23 2.36 2.10
C GLU A 115 -12.74 2.24 0.67
N ILE A 116 -11.99 1.57 -0.21
CA ILE A 116 -12.35 1.36 -1.62
C ILE A 116 -13.67 0.59 -1.78
N PHE A 117 -13.88 -0.49 -1.02
CA PHE A 117 -15.12 -1.27 -1.12
C PHE A 117 -16.33 -0.57 -0.49
N SER A 118 -16.12 0.27 0.52
CA SER A 118 -17.20 0.90 1.28
C SER A 118 -17.57 2.30 0.79
N HIS A 119 -16.66 2.98 0.07
CA HIS A 119 -16.76 4.41 -0.27
C HIS A 119 -16.97 5.28 0.97
N LYS A 120 -16.40 4.87 2.11
CA LYS A 120 -16.45 5.61 3.36
C LYS A 120 -15.05 5.99 3.78
N PRO A 121 -14.85 7.21 4.32
CA PRO A 121 -13.57 7.57 4.87
C PRO A 121 -13.20 6.59 6.00
N PRO A 122 -11.91 6.25 6.14
CA PRO A 122 -11.45 5.42 7.24
C PRO A 122 -11.61 6.18 8.57
N GLU A 123 -11.75 5.42 9.67
CA GLU A 123 -11.77 6.01 11.02
C GLU A 123 -10.39 6.54 11.42
N ASP A 124 -9.33 5.84 10.97
CA ASP A 124 -7.94 6.16 11.23
C ASP A 124 -7.18 6.49 9.93
N PRO A 125 -6.04 7.20 10.02
CA PRO A 125 -5.17 7.42 8.87
C PRO A 125 -4.70 6.10 8.22
N ILE A 126 -4.89 6.00 6.90
CA ILE A 126 -4.38 4.88 6.08
C ILE A 126 -2.90 5.10 5.74
N LEU A 127 -2.54 6.33 5.37
CA LEU A 127 -1.20 6.72 5.00
C LEU A 127 -0.53 7.39 6.21
N ILE A 128 0.61 6.86 6.62
CA ILE A 128 1.35 7.31 7.80
C ILE A 128 2.71 7.79 7.32
N VAL A 129 3.02 9.05 7.56
CA VAL A 129 4.25 9.71 7.11
C VAL A 129 4.93 10.33 8.31
N ALA A 130 6.27 10.29 8.37
CA ALA A 130 6.98 10.98 9.44
C ALA A 130 6.58 12.47 9.47
N PRO A 131 6.22 13.04 10.64
CA PRO A 131 5.71 14.41 10.75
C PRO A 131 6.60 15.46 10.07
N LYS A 132 7.92 15.30 10.17
CA LYS A 132 8.91 16.20 9.54
C LYS A 132 8.86 16.26 8.01
N MET A 133 8.19 15.30 7.37
CA MET A 133 8.08 15.21 5.91
C MET A 133 6.72 15.66 5.39
N VAL A 134 5.73 15.86 6.26
CA VAL A 134 4.35 16.18 5.87
C VAL A 134 4.31 17.48 5.07
N ASP A 135 4.88 18.56 5.60
CA ASP A 135 4.90 19.86 4.91
C ASP A 135 5.59 19.77 3.53
N ALA A 136 6.68 19.01 3.44
CA ALA A 136 7.41 18.86 2.18
C ALA A 136 6.58 18.06 1.16
N LEU A 137 5.88 17.02 1.60
CA LEU A 137 5.00 16.21 0.77
C LEU A 137 3.78 17.02 0.30
N GLU A 138 3.12 17.75 1.20
CA GLU A 138 1.99 18.62 0.86
C GLU A 138 2.38 19.68 -0.16
N ASN A 139 3.53 20.32 0.03
CA ASN A 139 4.06 21.29 -0.94
C ASN A 139 4.32 20.65 -2.31
N ALA A 140 4.91 19.45 -2.35
CA ALA A 140 5.14 18.73 -3.60
C ALA A 140 3.83 18.33 -4.31
N LEU A 141 2.78 18.01 -3.54
CA LEU A 141 1.47 17.62 -4.05
C LEU A 141 0.53 18.81 -4.32
N SER A 142 0.88 20.02 -3.90
CA SER A 142 0.03 21.23 -4.01
C SER A 142 -0.34 21.61 -5.45
N SER A 143 0.48 21.20 -6.42
CA SER A 143 0.25 21.39 -7.86
C SER A 143 -0.49 20.23 -8.52
N ALA A 144 -0.80 19.15 -7.80
CA ALA A 144 -1.53 18.02 -8.35
C ALA A 144 -2.98 18.41 -8.63
N SER A 145 -3.52 17.90 -9.73
CA SER A 145 -4.93 18.10 -10.05
C SER A 145 -5.82 17.32 -9.06
N PRO A 146 -7.03 17.81 -8.74
CA PRO A 146 -7.98 17.04 -7.94
C PRO A 146 -8.28 15.69 -8.59
N VAL A 147 -8.30 14.65 -7.77
CA VAL A 147 -8.60 13.28 -8.18
C VAL A 147 -10.12 13.09 -8.21
N GLY A 148 -10.63 12.46 -9.28
CA GLY A 148 -12.05 12.12 -9.39
C GLY A 148 -12.46 11.04 -8.40
N GLU A 149 -13.75 10.97 -8.04
CA GLU A 149 -14.22 9.98 -7.06
C GLU A 149 -13.92 8.52 -7.48
N GLU A 150 -14.07 8.19 -8.76
CA GLU A 150 -13.79 6.83 -9.26
C GLU A 150 -12.31 6.45 -9.14
N GLU A 151 -11.41 7.41 -9.35
CA GLU A 151 -9.98 7.23 -9.19
C GLU A 151 -9.56 7.18 -7.72
N TYR A 152 -10.22 7.98 -6.87
CA TYR A 152 -10.02 7.98 -5.43
C TYR A 152 -10.41 6.63 -4.79
N TYR A 153 -11.47 5.98 -5.28
CA TYR A 153 -11.90 4.65 -4.86
C TYR A 153 -11.47 3.55 -5.85
N SER A 154 -10.24 3.64 -6.35
CA SER A 154 -9.62 2.62 -7.20
C SER A 154 -8.31 2.13 -6.59
N PHE A 155 -8.06 0.82 -6.64
CA PHE A 155 -6.78 0.21 -6.34
C PHE A 155 -5.68 0.70 -7.28
N SER A 156 -5.98 0.80 -8.58
CA SER A 156 -5.04 1.32 -9.58
C SER A 156 -4.72 2.79 -9.31
N GLY A 157 -5.75 3.65 -9.13
CA GLY A 157 -5.54 5.06 -8.84
C GLY A 157 -4.77 5.31 -7.53
N ARG A 158 -5.05 4.52 -6.49
CA ARG A 158 -4.31 4.59 -5.22
C ARG A 158 -2.87 4.11 -5.34
N PHE A 159 -2.61 3.08 -6.15
CA PHE A 159 -1.25 2.65 -6.44
C PHE A 159 -0.45 3.77 -7.13
N ASP A 160 -1.02 4.44 -8.12
CA ASP A 160 -0.37 5.55 -8.83
C ASP A 160 -0.11 6.74 -7.91
N ALA A 161 -1.07 7.09 -7.05
CA ALA A 161 -0.88 8.12 -6.04
C ALA A 161 0.25 7.77 -5.07
N LEU A 162 0.31 6.51 -4.60
CA LEU A 162 1.37 6.03 -3.71
C LEU A 162 2.74 5.99 -4.40
N HIS A 163 2.79 5.67 -5.69
CA HIS A 163 4.00 5.76 -6.48
C HIS A 163 4.59 7.16 -6.44
N LEU A 164 3.78 8.17 -6.78
CA LEU A 164 4.21 9.57 -6.75
C LEU A 164 4.70 9.98 -5.34
N VAL A 165 3.98 9.56 -4.31
CA VAL A 165 4.33 9.86 -2.92
C VAL A 165 5.67 9.23 -2.53
N VAL A 166 5.91 7.97 -2.87
CA VAL A 166 7.18 7.28 -2.61
C VAL A 166 8.33 7.95 -3.36
N ASP A 167 8.12 8.34 -4.62
CA ASP A 167 9.11 9.05 -5.44
C ASP A 167 9.53 10.37 -4.80
N VAL A 168 8.54 11.18 -4.40
CA VAL A 168 8.76 12.48 -3.74
C VAL A 168 9.55 12.30 -2.45
N LEU A 169 9.12 11.41 -1.57
CA LEU A 169 9.79 11.23 -0.27
C LEU A 169 11.20 10.67 -0.41
N THR A 170 11.39 9.74 -1.35
CA THR A 170 12.72 9.17 -1.63
C THR A 170 13.65 10.24 -2.20
N GLU A 171 13.17 11.11 -3.08
CA GLU A 171 14.00 12.17 -3.64
C GLU A 171 14.37 13.24 -2.60
N ILE A 172 13.45 13.61 -1.71
CA ILE A 172 13.75 14.52 -0.60
C ILE A 172 14.88 13.94 0.27
N GLU A 173 14.80 12.65 0.63
CA GLU A 173 15.84 11.98 1.41
C GLU A 173 17.19 11.91 0.65
N ARG A 174 17.16 11.62 -0.66
CA ARG A 174 18.37 11.63 -1.50
C ARG A 174 19.01 13.01 -1.56
N MET A 175 18.23 14.08 -1.69
CA MET A 175 18.72 15.46 -1.70
C MET A 175 19.35 15.82 -0.36
N ALA A 176 18.69 15.50 0.76
CA ALA A 176 19.20 15.74 2.11
C ALA A 176 20.50 14.95 2.37
N ALA A 177 20.56 13.69 1.91
CA ALA A 177 21.74 12.85 2.03
C ALA A 177 22.95 13.41 1.26
N ARG A 178 22.74 13.89 0.03
CA ARG A 178 23.76 14.56 -0.79
C ARG A 178 24.29 15.82 -0.10
N GLN A 179 23.41 16.66 0.44
CA GLN A 179 23.81 17.88 1.17
C GLN A 179 24.60 17.56 2.45
N GLY A 180 24.23 16.48 3.16
CA GLY A 180 24.90 16.01 4.36
C GLY A 180 26.15 15.15 4.10
N ASN A 181 26.54 14.91 2.85
CA ASN A 181 27.61 13.99 2.45
C ASN A 181 27.50 12.60 3.15
N ARG A 182 26.28 12.08 3.24
CA ARG A 182 25.95 10.78 3.83
C ARG A 182 25.18 9.92 2.82
N PRO A 183 25.17 8.58 2.95
CA PRO A 183 24.24 7.76 2.17
C PRO A 183 22.78 8.06 2.57
N PRO A 184 21.80 7.83 1.66
CA PRO A 184 20.39 7.86 1.99
C PRO A 184 20.07 6.90 3.14
N LYS A 185 19.20 7.31 4.07
CA LYS A 185 18.75 6.45 5.16
C LYS A 185 17.88 5.33 4.58
N LEU A 186 18.14 4.10 5.01
CA LEU A 186 17.21 2.99 4.88
C LEU A 186 16.48 2.83 6.20
N TYR A 187 15.16 2.72 6.16
CA TYR A 187 14.30 2.58 7.33
C TYR A 187 14.12 1.11 7.67
N GLY A 188 14.33 0.73 8.93
CA GLY A 188 14.19 -0.66 9.39
C GLY A 188 12.85 -0.96 10.10
N PRO A 189 12.63 -2.23 10.49
CA PRO A 189 11.50 -2.63 11.34
C PRO A 189 11.47 -1.91 12.70
N GLU A 190 12.67 -1.59 13.22
CA GLU A 190 12.94 -0.96 14.52
C GLU A 190 13.04 0.58 14.44
N ASP A 191 12.77 1.20 13.28
CA ASP A 191 12.69 2.65 13.12
C ASP A 191 11.27 3.28 13.29
N PRO A 192 10.27 2.71 14.03
CA PRO A 192 8.96 3.33 14.12
C PRO A 192 8.92 4.59 15.01
N ALA A 193 9.98 4.89 15.77
CA ALA A 193 9.98 6.00 16.74
C ALA A 193 9.96 7.40 16.08
N ASP A 194 10.18 7.50 14.77
CA ASP A 194 10.00 8.73 13.99
C ASP A 194 8.66 8.75 13.22
N LEU A 195 7.83 7.71 13.34
CA LEU A 195 6.68 7.42 12.46
C LEU A 195 5.32 7.29 13.16
N ILE A 196 5.26 7.35 14.50
CA ILE A 196 4.01 7.36 15.29
C ILE A 196 4.10 8.46 16.36
#